data_AF-A0A955JPB3-F1
#
_entry.id   AF-A0A955JPB3-F1
#
_cell.length_a   1.000
_cell.length_b   1.000
_cell.length_c   1.000
_cell.angle_alpha   90.00
_cell.angle_beta   90.00
_cell.angle_gamma   90.00
#
_symmetry.space_group_name_H-M   'P 1'
#
loop_
_entity.id
_entity.type
_entity.pdbx_description
1 polymer ?
#
loop_
_entity_poly.entity_id
_entity_poly.type
_entity_poly.pdbx_seq_one_letter_code
_entity_poly.pdbx_strand_id
1 'polypeptide(L)'
;MDEVGLGKSLQEARKKAGLTQQELCHKASLSYSTLAKIERGAIKSPSIFTIQSIASALGVSLGELVGEEPVPASAKKCSKSGVRFVYFDINGVLVRFYNRAFGQLAMETGSSADQIETAFWHFNDTVCRGELPMEEFNKRFAERIGAKSLDWRTYYLEAIDPISEMQELVGWASEHYHIGLLSNIMPGFIDEMFDQGVLPKVAYDSIIDSSKVGAIKPEPRIFEVAQEWAECDPAEILLIDDSRANLMAAERMGWKVIWFDDSRPDESTEHVRAALEPDA
;
A
#
# COMPACT_ATOMS: atom_id res chain seq x y z
N MET A 1 -8.39 18.69 -6.14
CA MET A 1 -6.99 18.72 -5.71
C MET A 1 -6.47 20.09 -6.05
N ASP A 2 -6.22 20.97 -5.07
CA ASP A 2 -5.69 22.29 -5.38
C ASP A 2 -4.18 22.15 -5.62
N GLU A 3 -3.82 21.91 -6.88
CA GLU A 3 -2.50 21.50 -7.39
C GLU A 3 -1.35 22.49 -7.09
N VAL A 4 -1.64 23.61 -6.41
CA VAL A 4 -0.73 24.73 -6.16
C VAL A 4 -0.20 24.73 -4.70
N GLY A 5 -0.71 23.87 -3.82
CA GLY A 5 -0.40 23.88 -2.38
C GLY A 5 0.83 23.10 -1.93
N LEU A 6 1.04 21.88 -2.45
CA LEU A 6 1.99 20.89 -1.88
C LEU A 6 3.43 21.42 -1.73
N GLY A 7 3.97 22.05 -2.78
CA GLY A 7 5.36 22.56 -2.74
C GLY A 7 5.58 23.64 -1.67
N LYS A 8 4.56 24.49 -1.43
CA LYS A 8 4.60 25.50 -0.37
C LYS A 8 4.43 24.87 1.00
N SER A 9 3.45 24.00 1.19
CA SER A 9 3.20 23.29 2.44
C SER A 9 4.44 22.53 2.91
N LEU A 10 5.13 21.85 1.99
CA LEU A 10 6.36 21.12 2.26
C LEU A 10 7.50 22.06 2.67
N GLN A 11 7.65 23.18 1.96
CA GLN A 11 8.65 24.18 2.31
C GLN A 11 8.39 24.80 3.69
N GLU A 12 7.13 25.03 4.05
CA GLU A 12 6.73 25.56 5.35
C GLU A 12 6.95 24.55 6.48
N ALA A 13 6.51 23.30 6.30
CA ALA A 13 6.73 22.21 7.24
C ALA A 13 8.22 21.97 7.50
N ARG A 14 9.05 21.97 6.44
CA ARG A 14 10.51 21.86 6.56
C ARG A 14 11.12 23.01 7.36
N LYS A 15 10.72 24.26 7.08
CA LYS A 15 11.19 25.43 7.83
C LYS A 15 10.76 25.38 9.30
N LYS A 16 9.53 24.94 9.58
CA LYS A 16 9.01 24.75 10.94
C LYS A 16 9.79 23.68 11.72
N ALA A 17 10.20 22.62 11.04
CA ALA A 17 11.08 21.58 11.59
C ALA A 17 12.56 22.01 11.72
N GLY A 18 12.91 23.22 11.28
CA GLY A 18 14.27 23.76 11.36
C GLY A 18 15.28 23.11 10.41
N LEU A 19 14.82 22.39 9.38
CA LEU A 19 15.69 21.63 8.48
C LEU A 19 16.04 22.41 7.20
N THR A 20 17.28 22.26 6.75
CA THR A 20 17.69 22.59 5.38
C THR A 20 17.14 21.55 4.39
N GLN A 21 17.13 21.89 3.09
CA GLN A 21 16.75 20.93 2.05
C GLN A 21 17.68 19.70 2.04
N GLN A 22 18.99 19.88 2.29
CA GLN A 22 19.94 18.77 2.36
C GLN A 22 19.68 17.84 3.54
N GLU A 23 19.37 18.39 4.73
CA GLU A 23 19.07 17.59 5.92
C GLU A 23 17.77 16.81 5.76
N LEU A 24 16.73 17.43 5.17
CA LEU A 24 15.49 16.72 4.86
C LEU A 24 15.73 15.60 3.84
N CYS A 25 16.51 15.86 2.79
CA CYS A 25 16.88 14.84 1.81
C CYS A 25 17.59 13.64 2.44
N HIS A 26 18.52 13.89 3.37
CA HIS A 26 19.21 12.84 4.09
C HIS A 26 18.25 12.01 4.95
N LYS A 27 17.34 12.66 5.68
CA LYS A 27 16.35 11.96 6.51
C LYS A 27 15.31 11.17 5.69
N ALA A 28 14.85 11.74 4.58
CA ALA A 28 13.82 11.15 3.73
C ALA A 28 14.38 10.20 2.66
N SER A 29 15.70 9.94 2.65
CA SER A 29 16.38 9.15 1.61
C SER A 29 16.06 9.63 0.17
N LEU A 30 16.05 10.95 -0.04
CA LEU A 30 15.68 11.59 -1.31
C LEU A 30 16.84 12.37 -1.92
N SER A 31 16.88 12.43 -3.25
CA SER A 31 17.84 13.31 -3.94
C SER A 31 17.48 14.79 -3.73
N TYR A 32 18.50 15.64 -3.56
CA TYR A 32 18.33 17.09 -3.48
C TYR A 32 17.58 17.66 -4.68
N SER A 33 17.87 17.15 -5.89
CA SER A 33 17.21 17.56 -7.13
C SER A 33 15.70 17.28 -7.08
N THR A 34 15.30 16.11 -6.58
CA THR A 34 13.90 15.72 -6.45
C THR A 34 13.16 16.66 -5.49
N LEU A 35 13.67 16.82 -4.27
CA LEU A 35 13.05 17.70 -3.26
C LEU A 35 12.95 19.15 -3.76
N ALA A 36 14.00 19.68 -4.37
CA ALA A 36 14.01 21.05 -4.89
C ALA A 36 13.02 21.25 -6.06
N LYS A 37 12.77 20.22 -6.88
CA LYS A 37 11.76 20.28 -7.94
C LYS A 37 10.34 20.22 -7.35
N ILE A 38 10.11 19.47 -6.29
CA ILE A 38 8.82 19.41 -5.60
C ILE A 38 8.49 20.74 -4.92
N GLU A 39 9.41 21.28 -4.10
CA GLU A 39 9.17 22.56 -3.38
C GLU A 39 8.92 23.75 -4.33
N ARG A 40 9.50 23.72 -5.53
CA ARG A 40 9.28 24.75 -6.57
C ARG A 40 8.07 24.49 -7.47
N GLY A 41 7.35 23.38 -7.27
CA GLY A 41 6.19 23.00 -8.08
C GLY A 41 6.52 22.49 -9.49
N ALA A 42 7.79 22.16 -9.77
CA ALA A 42 8.19 21.55 -11.04
C ALA A 42 7.80 20.07 -11.12
N ILE A 43 7.73 19.37 -9.98
CA ILE A 43 7.07 18.08 -9.85
C ILE A 43 5.74 18.35 -9.14
N LYS A 44 4.65 18.32 -9.89
CA LYS A 44 3.30 18.60 -9.37
C LYS A 44 2.68 17.40 -8.64
N SER A 45 2.96 16.21 -9.15
CA SER A 45 2.47 14.95 -8.60
C SER A 45 3.65 14.04 -8.26
N PRO A 46 4.37 14.32 -7.15
CA PRO A 46 5.35 13.36 -6.64
C PRO A 46 4.64 12.08 -6.16
N SER A 47 5.33 10.94 -6.19
CA SER A 47 4.74 9.68 -5.72
C SER A 47 4.34 9.76 -4.25
N ILE A 48 3.32 9.00 -3.85
CA ILE A 48 2.83 9.02 -2.46
C ILE A 48 3.94 8.65 -1.47
N PHE A 49 4.83 7.74 -1.86
CA PHE A 49 6.01 7.33 -1.10
C PHE A 49 7.03 8.44 -0.90
N THR A 50 7.20 9.30 -1.91
CA THR A 50 8.05 10.49 -1.79
C THR A 50 7.45 11.43 -0.75
N ILE A 51 6.13 11.64 -0.80
CA ILE A 51 5.43 12.51 0.15
C ILE A 51 5.48 11.90 1.56
N GLN A 52 5.27 10.59 1.70
CA GLN A 52 5.30 9.87 2.97
C GLN A 52 6.69 9.82 3.61
N SER A 53 7.74 9.60 2.80
CA SER A 53 9.13 9.66 3.28
C SER A 53 9.47 11.05 3.80
N ILE A 54 8.95 12.10 3.15
CA ILE A 54 9.10 13.48 3.60
C ILE A 54 8.27 13.74 4.87
N ALA A 55 7.04 13.24 4.93
CA ALA A 55 6.14 13.35 6.08
C ALA A 55 6.78 12.75 7.34
N SER A 56 7.25 11.50 7.24
CA SER A 56 7.97 10.80 8.31
C SER A 56 9.25 11.55 8.72
N ALA A 57 10.06 12.00 7.76
CA ALA A 57 11.28 12.77 8.06
C ALA A 57 11.02 14.12 8.76
N LEU A 58 9.84 14.71 8.54
CA LEU A 58 9.38 15.96 9.13
C LEU A 58 8.59 15.76 10.44
N GLY A 59 8.17 14.53 10.75
CA GLY A 59 7.30 14.24 11.89
C GLY A 59 5.90 14.86 11.75
N VAL A 60 5.39 14.95 10.53
CA VAL A 60 4.04 15.47 10.23
C VAL A 60 3.21 14.40 9.53
N SER A 61 1.89 14.49 9.62
CA SER A 61 1.01 13.58 8.88
C SER A 61 1.02 13.86 7.37
N LEU A 62 0.68 12.86 6.57
CA LEU A 62 0.53 13.01 5.13
C LEU A 62 -0.57 14.05 4.77
N GLY A 63 -1.69 14.04 5.49
CA GLY A 63 -2.79 15.00 5.31
C GLY A 63 -2.35 16.45 5.52
N GLU A 64 -1.51 16.72 6.52
CA GLU A 64 -0.93 18.05 6.76
C GLU A 64 -0.08 18.56 5.58
N LEU A 65 0.64 17.66 4.89
CA LEU A 65 1.46 18.02 3.73
C LEU A 65 0.63 18.26 2.47
N VAL A 66 -0.45 17.51 2.29
CA VAL A 66 -1.31 17.58 1.09
C VAL A 66 -2.39 18.67 1.22
N GLY A 67 -2.48 19.33 2.38
CA GLY A 67 -3.39 20.45 2.61
C GLY A 67 -4.82 20.04 2.87
N GLU A 68 -5.03 18.82 3.38
CA GLU A 68 -6.31 18.46 3.98
C GLU A 68 -6.50 19.29 5.25
N GLU A 69 -7.71 19.81 5.49
CA GLU A 69 -8.00 20.45 6.77
C GLU A 69 -7.63 19.47 7.87
N PRO A 70 -6.91 19.90 8.94
CA PRO A 70 -6.62 19.03 10.04
C PRO A 70 -7.97 18.60 10.63
N VAL A 71 -8.39 17.37 10.32
CA VAL A 71 -9.36 16.67 11.14
C VAL A 71 -8.78 16.77 12.53
N PRO A 72 -9.50 17.35 13.52
CA PRO A 72 -8.96 17.53 14.85
C PRO A 72 -8.34 16.21 15.25
N ALA A 73 -7.05 16.23 15.59
CA ALA A 73 -6.29 15.03 15.96
C ALA A 73 -6.94 14.45 17.22
N SER A 74 -8.01 13.70 17.03
CA SER A 74 -8.56 12.79 18.00
C SER A 74 -7.40 11.84 18.24
N ALA A 75 -6.90 11.80 19.47
CA ALA A 75 -5.85 10.87 19.84
C ALA A 75 -6.30 9.48 19.37
N LYS A 76 -5.50 8.87 18.48
CA LYS A 76 -5.80 7.55 17.95
C LYS A 76 -6.04 6.61 19.15
N LYS A 77 -7.08 5.80 19.03
CA LYS A 77 -7.61 4.92 20.06
C LYS A 77 -6.75 3.66 20.16
N CYS A 78 -6.98 2.94 21.25
CA CYS A 78 -6.55 1.56 21.43
C CYS A 78 -7.82 0.69 21.50
N SER A 79 -7.84 -0.44 20.79
CA SER A 79 -8.96 -1.36 20.88
C SER A 79 -8.96 -2.10 22.22
N LYS A 80 -10.08 -2.72 22.60
CA LYS A 80 -10.18 -3.59 23.79
C LYS A 80 -9.13 -4.70 23.82
N SER A 81 -8.63 -5.11 22.65
CA SER A 81 -7.62 -6.15 22.53
C SER A 81 -6.18 -5.62 22.52
N GLY A 82 -5.98 -4.31 22.62
CA GLY A 82 -4.66 -3.67 22.59
C GLY A 82 -4.20 -3.20 21.21
N VAL A 83 -5.05 -3.25 20.18
CA VAL A 83 -4.66 -2.85 18.82
C VAL A 83 -4.55 -1.32 18.73
N ARG A 84 -3.43 -0.84 18.20
CA ARG A 84 -3.16 0.58 17.91
C ARG A 84 -2.89 0.84 16.44
N PHE A 85 -2.34 -0.16 15.74
CA PHE A 85 -1.97 -0.07 14.33
C PHE A 85 -2.63 -1.20 13.53
N VAL A 86 -3.21 -0.87 12.38
CA VAL A 86 -3.89 -1.83 11.51
C VAL A 86 -3.25 -1.84 10.13
N TYR A 87 -2.71 -2.97 9.71
CA TYR A 87 -2.27 -3.21 8.34
C TYR A 87 -3.35 -3.95 7.55
N PHE A 88 -3.67 -3.41 6.37
CA PHE A 88 -4.56 -4.02 5.40
C PHE A 88 -3.74 -4.54 4.21
N ASP A 89 -3.96 -5.79 3.81
CA ASP A 89 -3.57 -6.21 2.46
C ASP A 89 -4.41 -5.48 1.40
N ILE A 90 -3.98 -5.50 0.15
CA ILE A 90 -4.69 -4.88 -0.97
C ILE A 90 -5.48 -5.93 -1.75
N ASN A 91 -4.80 -6.84 -2.46
CA ASN A 91 -5.46 -7.88 -3.24
C ASN A 91 -6.09 -8.91 -2.31
N GLY A 92 -7.38 -9.21 -2.51
CA GLY A 92 -8.14 -10.10 -1.64
C GLY A 92 -8.78 -9.40 -0.45
N VAL A 93 -8.43 -8.15 -0.14
CA VAL A 93 -8.95 -7.43 1.04
C VAL A 93 -9.58 -6.09 0.68
N LEU A 94 -8.84 -5.17 0.08
CA LEU A 94 -9.37 -3.86 -0.37
C LEU A 94 -9.88 -3.89 -1.81
N VAL A 95 -9.33 -4.79 -2.63
CA VAL A 95 -9.76 -5.04 -4.00
C VAL A 95 -9.79 -6.54 -4.25
N ARG A 96 -10.68 -7.00 -5.12
CA ARG A 96 -10.73 -8.40 -5.56
C ARG A 96 -9.45 -8.79 -6.30
N PHE A 97 -9.16 -10.09 -6.31
CA PHE A 97 -8.06 -10.61 -7.12
C PHE A 97 -8.29 -10.41 -8.62
N TYR A 98 -7.20 -10.14 -9.33
CA TYR A 98 -7.15 -9.89 -10.77
C TYR A 98 -7.28 -11.16 -11.62
N ASN A 99 -7.90 -12.23 -11.12
CA ASN A 99 -8.03 -13.52 -11.81
C ASN A 99 -8.72 -13.39 -13.19
N ARG A 100 -9.56 -12.35 -13.37
CA ARG A 100 -10.20 -12.04 -14.66
C ARG A 100 -9.17 -11.71 -15.76
N ALA A 101 -8.00 -11.15 -15.40
CA ALA A 101 -6.92 -10.86 -16.33
C ALA A 101 -6.39 -12.12 -17.01
N PHE A 102 -6.26 -13.23 -16.27
CA PHE A 102 -5.81 -14.50 -16.83
C PHE A 102 -6.79 -15.06 -17.86
N GLY A 103 -8.09 -14.94 -17.59
CA GLY A 103 -9.14 -15.34 -18.54
C GLY A 103 -9.11 -14.52 -19.83
N GLN A 104 -8.91 -13.20 -19.72
CA GLN A 104 -8.78 -12.33 -20.89
C GLN A 104 -7.55 -12.67 -21.74
N LEU A 105 -6.38 -12.81 -21.10
CA LEU A 105 -5.15 -13.19 -21.80
C LEU A 105 -5.26 -14.58 -22.45
N ALA A 106 -5.94 -15.52 -21.80
CA ALA A 106 -6.20 -16.84 -22.36
C ALA A 106 -7.01 -16.73 -23.67
N MET A 107 -8.08 -15.92 -23.68
CA MET A 107 -8.88 -15.69 -24.89
C MET A 107 -8.08 -15.02 -26.03
N GLU A 108 -7.25 -14.04 -25.70
CA GLU A 108 -6.49 -13.26 -26.70
C GLU A 108 -5.31 -14.03 -27.31
N THR A 109 -4.68 -14.91 -26.51
CA THR A 109 -3.51 -15.69 -26.95
C THR A 109 -3.88 -17.07 -27.49
N GLY A 110 -5.09 -17.55 -27.22
CA GLY A 110 -5.50 -18.93 -27.51
C GLY A 110 -4.93 -19.97 -26.53
N SER A 111 -4.33 -19.53 -25.42
CA SER A 111 -3.85 -20.39 -24.34
C SER A 111 -4.97 -20.69 -23.32
N SER A 112 -4.78 -21.66 -22.43
CA SER A 112 -5.67 -21.85 -21.27
C SER A 112 -5.35 -20.90 -20.12
N ALA A 113 -6.33 -20.55 -19.30
CA ALA A 113 -6.13 -19.69 -18.12
C ALA A 113 -5.06 -20.27 -17.17
N ASP A 114 -5.09 -21.59 -16.93
CA ASP A 114 -4.09 -22.28 -16.10
C ASP A 114 -2.65 -22.09 -16.62
N GLN A 115 -2.46 -22.09 -17.95
CA GLN A 115 -1.14 -21.85 -18.54
C GLN A 115 -0.69 -20.40 -18.35
N ILE A 116 -1.61 -19.44 -18.51
CA ILE A 116 -1.33 -18.02 -18.27
C ILE A 116 -0.95 -17.81 -16.80
N GLU A 117 -1.76 -18.35 -15.89
CA GLU A 117 -1.56 -18.26 -14.45
C GLU A 117 -0.23 -18.91 -14.02
N THR A 118 0.05 -20.12 -14.49
CA THR A 118 1.33 -20.80 -14.21
C THR A 118 2.53 -20.00 -14.73
N ALA A 119 2.39 -19.39 -15.91
CA ALA A 119 3.43 -18.54 -16.48
C ALA A 119 3.61 -17.24 -15.67
N PHE A 120 2.53 -16.64 -15.18
CA PHE A 120 2.55 -15.45 -14.33
C PHE A 120 3.24 -15.70 -13.00
N TRP A 121 2.83 -16.74 -12.27
CA TRP A 121 3.37 -17.06 -10.94
C TRP A 121 4.86 -17.39 -10.96
N HIS A 122 5.41 -17.81 -12.10
CA HIS A 122 6.85 -17.98 -12.28
C HIS A 122 7.65 -16.68 -12.07
N PHE A 123 7.05 -15.52 -12.34
CA PHE A 123 7.70 -14.21 -12.22
C PHE A 123 7.22 -13.41 -11.01
N ASN A 124 5.99 -13.63 -10.54
CA ASN A 124 5.30 -12.80 -9.55
C ASN A 124 6.22 -12.40 -8.38
N ASP A 125 6.83 -13.38 -7.71
CA ASP A 125 7.65 -13.12 -6.51
C ASP A 125 8.88 -12.26 -6.83
N THR A 126 9.52 -12.48 -7.97
CA THR A 126 10.71 -11.71 -8.40
C THR A 126 10.32 -10.26 -8.72
N VAL A 127 9.16 -10.05 -9.35
CA VAL A 127 8.64 -8.70 -9.67
C VAL A 127 8.19 -7.99 -8.39
N CYS A 128 7.44 -8.68 -7.53
CA CYS A 128 6.96 -8.16 -6.25
C CYS A 128 8.08 -7.93 -5.24
N ARG A 129 9.26 -8.56 -5.40
CA ARG A 129 10.48 -8.22 -4.66
C ARG A 129 11.27 -7.06 -5.30
N GLY A 130 10.82 -6.52 -6.43
CA GLY A 130 11.50 -5.43 -7.14
C GLY A 130 12.78 -5.86 -7.88
N GLU A 131 13.04 -7.16 -8.00
CA GLU A 131 14.25 -7.72 -8.64
C GLU A 131 14.12 -7.77 -10.16
N LEU A 132 12.89 -7.77 -10.68
CA LEU A 132 12.59 -7.77 -12.12
C LEU A 132 11.78 -6.52 -12.51
N PRO A 133 12.34 -5.60 -13.31
CA PRO A 133 11.61 -4.43 -13.79
C PRO A 133 10.38 -4.81 -14.62
N MET A 134 9.30 -4.01 -14.51
CA MET A 134 8.03 -4.26 -15.22
C MET A 134 8.17 -4.41 -16.74
N GLU A 135 9.06 -3.66 -17.38
CA GLU A 135 9.29 -3.75 -18.83
C GLU A 135 9.83 -5.13 -19.23
N GLU A 136 10.81 -5.63 -18.46
CA GLU A 136 11.40 -6.94 -18.70
C GLU A 136 10.42 -8.07 -18.34
N PHE A 137 9.65 -7.91 -17.26
CA PHE A 137 8.56 -8.83 -16.93
C PHE A 137 7.52 -8.91 -18.07
N ASN A 138 7.00 -7.77 -18.53
CA ASN A 138 6.02 -7.71 -19.63
C ASN A 138 6.55 -8.43 -20.88
N LYS A 139 7.81 -8.21 -21.24
CA LYS A 139 8.46 -8.86 -22.38
C LYS A 139 8.53 -10.38 -22.19
N ARG A 140 9.08 -10.85 -21.07
CA ARG A 140 9.26 -12.30 -20.80
C ARG A 140 7.92 -13.02 -20.66
N PHE A 141 6.95 -12.37 -20.02
CA PHE A 141 5.64 -12.94 -19.85
C PHE A 141 4.91 -13.05 -21.19
N ALA A 142 4.96 -12.00 -22.04
CA ALA A 142 4.43 -12.04 -23.40
C ALA A 142 5.03 -13.19 -24.24
N GLU A 143 6.36 -13.33 -24.23
CA GLU A 143 7.06 -14.42 -24.93
C GLU A 143 6.59 -15.79 -24.45
N ARG A 144 6.39 -15.96 -23.14
CA ARG A 144 5.99 -17.24 -22.54
C ARG A 144 4.56 -17.65 -22.87
N ILE A 145 3.66 -16.69 -23.04
CA ILE A 145 2.25 -16.94 -23.37
C ILE A 145 1.95 -16.82 -24.87
N GLY A 146 2.96 -16.57 -25.71
CA GLY A 146 2.79 -16.42 -27.15
C GLY A 146 2.12 -15.11 -27.58
N ALA A 147 2.11 -14.08 -26.72
CA ALA A 147 1.61 -12.76 -27.05
C ALA A 147 2.68 -11.94 -27.81
N LYS A 148 2.25 -11.08 -28.74
CA LYS A 148 3.18 -10.17 -29.46
C LYS A 148 3.77 -9.10 -28.55
N SER A 149 2.97 -8.61 -27.62
CA SER A 149 3.29 -7.59 -26.63
C SER A 149 2.31 -7.72 -25.48
N LEU A 150 2.71 -7.28 -24.30
CA LEU A 150 1.87 -7.28 -23.10
C LEU A 150 2.10 -6.00 -22.32
N ASP A 151 1.01 -5.41 -21.83
CA ASP A 151 1.07 -4.46 -20.73
C ASP A 151 0.27 -5.00 -19.55
N TRP A 152 0.94 -5.77 -18.68
CA TRP A 152 0.27 -6.42 -17.55
C TRP A 152 -0.46 -5.43 -16.64
N ARG A 153 0.05 -4.20 -16.52
CA ARG A 153 -0.57 -3.17 -15.69
C ARG A 153 -2.01 -2.89 -16.13
N THR A 154 -2.24 -2.76 -17.43
CA THR A 154 -3.58 -2.53 -17.97
C THR A 154 -4.52 -3.69 -17.64
N TYR A 155 -4.11 -4.93 -17.92
CA TYR A 155 -4.94 -6.10 -17.61
C TYR A 155 -5.23 -6.24 -16.11
N TYR A 156 -4.25 -5.97 -15.26
CA TYR A 156 -4.42 -6.02 -13.82
C TYR A 156 -5.46 -5.00 -13.35
N LEU A 157 -5.33 -3.73 -13.76
CA LEU A 157 -6.18 -2.64 -13.26
C LEU A 157 -7.62 -2.77 -13.76
N GLU A 158 -7.83 -3.26 -14.98
CA GLU A 158 -9.17 -3.58 -15.50
C GLU A 158 -9.79 -4.80 -14.81
N ALA A 159 -8.98 -5.68 -14.24
CA ALA A 159 -9.44 -6.92 -13.63
C ALA A 159 -9.80 -6.81 -12.14
N ILE A 160 -9.31 -5.81 -11.42
CA ILE A 160 -9.62 -5.60 -10.00
C ILE A 160 -10.92 -4.83 -9.80
N ASP A 161 -11.67 -5.19 -8.76
CA ASP A 161 -12.86 -4.44 -8.31
C ASP A 161 -12.69 -4.05 -6.83
N PRO A 162 -13.04 -2.82 -6.41
CA PRO A 162 -13.09 -2.44 -5.01
C PRO A 162 -13.96 -3.37 -4.17
N ILE A 163 -13.54 -3.68 -2.94
CA ILE A 163 -14.38 -4.30 -1.91
C ILE A 163 -14.91 -3.17 -1.02
N SER A 164 -16.06 -2.62 -1.40
CA SER A 164 -16.60 -1.37 -0.84
C SER A 164 -16.74 -1.41 0.68
N GLU A 165 -17.21 -2.53 1.23
CA GLU A 165 -17.42 -2.74 2.66
C GLU A 165 -16.12 -2.53 3.44
N MET A 166 -15.03 -3.10 2.91
CA MET A 166 -13.72 -3.02 3.53
C MET A 166 -13.11 -1.62 3.37
N GLN A 167 -13.34 -0.96 2.24
CA GLN A 167 -12.87 0.42 2.02
C GLN A 167 -13.60 1.44 2.91
N GLU A 168 -14.89 1.24 3.15
CA GLU A 168 -15.65 2.03 4.14
C GLU A 168 -15.10 1.80 5.57
N LEU A 169 -14.73 0.57 5.90
CA LEU A 169 -14.06 0.26 7.17
C LEU A 169 -12.69 0.93 7.26
N VAL A 170 -11.90 0.99 6.19
CA VAL A 170 -10.62 1.72 6.16
C VAL A 170 -10.85 3.20 6.43
N GLY A 171 -11.87 3.81 5.83
CA GLY A 171 -12.29 5.19 6.11
C GLY A 171 -12.52 5.41 7.60
N TRP A 172 -13.39 4.60 8.20
CA TRP A 172 -13.68 4.65 9.63
C TRP A 172 -12.44 4.36 10.51
N ALA A 173 -11.64 3.36 10.16
CA ALA A 173 -10.44 2.99 10.90
C ALA A 173 -9.40 4.10 10.87
N SER A 174 -9.26 4.82 9.76
CA SER A 174 -8.34 5.95 9.62
C SER A 174 -8.68 7.11 10.57
N GLU A 175 -9.93 7.26 11.01
CA GLU A 175 -10.33 8.28 11.98
C GLU A 175 -10.03 7.88 13.43
N HIS A 176 -9.78 6.59 13.69
CA HIS A 176 -9.69 6.04 15.05
C HIS A 176 -8.37 5.35 15.36
N TYR A 177 -7.67 4.78 14.39
CA TYR A 177 -6.47 3.98 14.57
C TYR A 177 -5.36 4.49 13.64
N HIS A 178 -4.12 4.17 13.96
CA HIS A 178 -3.07 4.26 12.95
C HIS A 178 -3.27 3.13 11.94
N ILE A 179 -3.13 3.45 10.66
CA ILE A 179 -3.41 2.48 9.60
C ILE A 179 -2.30 2.46 8.56
N GLY A 180 -2.16 1.31 7.93
CA GLY A 180 -1.24 1.15 6.83
C GLY A 180 -1.66 0.08 5.84
N LEU A 181 -0.97 0.07 4.72
CA LEU A 181 -1.06 -0.97 3.70
C LEU A 181 0.16 -1.87 3.79
N LEU A 182 -0.03 -3.18 3.63
CA LEU A 182 1.06 -4.16 3.57
C LEU A 182 0.75 -5.19 2.50
N SER A 183 1.38 -5.06 1.33
CA SER A 183 1.00 -5.88 0.17
C SER A 183 2.18 -6.38 -0.65
N ASN A 184 2.03 -7.62 -1.14
CA ASN A 184 2.87 -8.18 -2.19
C ASN A 184 2.37 -7.64 -3.53
N ILE A 185 3.04 -6.61 -4.04
CA ILE A 185 2.52 -5.85 -5.16
C ILE A 185 3.64 -5.50 -6.15
N MET A 186 3.26 -5.36 -7.41
CA MET A 186 4.18 -4.98 -8.48
C MET A 186 4.48 -3.47 -8.47
N PRO A 187 5.67 -3.07 -8.96
CA PRO A 187 6.10 -1.66 -8.95
C PRO A 187 5.09 -0.69 -9.57
N GLY A 188 4.67 0.29 -8.75
CA GLY A 188 3.84 1.42 -9.16
C GLY A 188 2.33 1.17 -9.16
N PHE A 189 1.86 -0.01 -8.77
CA PHE A 189 0.43 -0.33 -8.81
C PHE A 189 -0.36 0.35 -7.69
N ILE A 190 0.23 0.53 -6.50
CA ILE A 190 -0.41 1.29 -5.41
C ILE A 190 -0.66 2.73 -5.82
N ASP A 191 0.36 3.39 -6.40
CA ASP A 191 0.27 4.78 -6.87
C ASP A 191 -0.87 4.91 -7.90
N GLU A 192 -0.93 4.00 -8.87
CA GLU A 192 -1.97 3.98 -9.91
C GLU A 192 -3.37 3.71 -9.36
N MET A 193 -3.52 2.78 -8.39
CA MET A 193 -4.81 2.52 -7.75
C MET A 193 -5.32 3.74 -6.97
N PHE A 194 -4.44 4.54 -6.36
CA PHE A 194 -4.86 5.82 -5.78
C PHE A 194 -5.24 6.83 -6.86
N ASP A 195 -4.48 6.96 -7.93
CA ASP A 195 -4.75 7.92 -9.00
C ASP A 195 -6.10 7.65 -9.68
N GLN A 196 -6.44 6.38 -9.88
CA GLN A 196 -7.74 5.94 -10.44
C GLN A 196 -8.89 5.94 -9.42
N GLY A 197 -8.62 6.19 -8.14
CA GLY A 197 -9.62 6.17 -7.07
C GLY A 197 -10.13 4.78 -6.71
N VAL A 198 -9.36 3.74 -7.05
CA VAL A 198 -9.65 2.34 -6.69
C VAL A 198 -9.36 2.08 -5.22
N LEU A 199 -8.32 2.69 -4.66
CA LEU A 199 -8.02 2.66 -3.22
C LEU A 199 -8.52 3.94 -2.53
N PRO A 200 -9.01 3.86 -1.28
CA PRO A 200 -9.52 5.01 -0.58
C PRO A 200 -8.38 5.96 -0.20
N LYS A 201 -8.53 7.25 -0.55
CA LYS A 201 -7.58 8.31 -0.22
C LYS A 201 -7.83 8.78 1.22
N VAL A 202 -7.17 8.11 2.15
CA VAL A 202 -7.17 8.45 3.58
C VAL A 202 -5.73 8.67 4.06
N ALA A 203 -5.59 9.22 5.27
CA ALA A 203 -4.29 9.38 5.89
C ALA A 203 -3.73 8.02 6.36
N TYR A 204 -2.94 7.38 5.51
CA TYR A 204 -2.13 6.21 5.89
C TYR A 204 -0.83 6.64 6.57
N ASP A 205 -0.56 6.06 7.73
CA ASP A 205 0.69 6.29 8.47
C ASP A 205 1.84 5.49 7.85
N SER A 206 1.57 4.28 7.33
CA SER A 206 2.57 3.39 6.71
C SER A 206 2.07 2.72 5.43
N ILE A 207 2.82 2.77 4.33
CA ILE A 207 2.53 2.01 3.10
C ILE A 207 3.72 1.12 2.77
N ILE A 208 3.57 -0.18 2.98
CA ILE A 208 4.58 -1.20 2.74
C ILE A 208 4.30 -1.88 1.40
N ASP A 209 5.00 -1.39 0.38
CA ASP A 209 5.06 -1.95 -0.97
C ASP A 209 6.23 -2.93 -1.05
N SER A 210 5.95 -4.21 -1.22
CA SER A 210 6.97 -5.26 -1.25
C SER A 210 8.07 -5.00 -2.29
N SER A 211 7.72 -4.39 -3.43
CA SER A 211 8.65 -4.14 -4.53
C SER A 211 9.64 -3.03 -4.21
N LYS A 212 9.27 -2.14 -3.29
CA LYS A 212 10.12 -1.05 -2.79
C LYS A 212 10.96 -1.48 -1.60
N VAL A 213 10.42 -2.38 -0.77
CA VAL A 213 11.13 -2.92 0.39
C VAL A 213 12.16 -3.99 -0.01
N GLY A 214 11.92 -4.72 -1.10
CA GLY A 214 12.77 -5.83 -1.52
C GLY A 214 12.51 -7.12 -0.74
N ALA A 215 11.31 -7.27 -0.16
CA ALA A 215 10.87 -8.47 0.55
C ALA A 215 9.37 -8.64 0.36
N ILE A 216 8.89 -9.88 0.25
CA ILE A 216 7.47 -10.22 0.09
C ILE A 216 6.96 -10.98 1.31
N LYS A 217 5.68 -10.88 1.65
CA LYS A 217 5.01 -11.81 2.57
C LYS A 217 5.09 -13.22 1.95
N PRO A 218 5.37 -14.30 2.72
CA PRO A 218 5.50 -14.36 4.18
C PRO A 218 6.96 -14.28 4.71
N GLU A 219 7.89 -13.64 3.99
CA GLU A 219 9.28 -13.49 4.44
C GLU A 219 9.36 -12.59 5.70
N PRO A 220 10.11 -12.95 6.75
CA PRO A 220 10.18 -12.18 7.99
C PRO A 220 10.54 -10.70 7.78
N ARG A 221 11.42 -10.43 6.82
CA ARG A 221 11.94 -9.10 6.52
C ARG A 221 10.85 -8.05 6.24
N ILE A 222 9.76 -8.42 5.55
CA ILE A 222 8.70 -7.45 5.24
C ILE A 222 7.94 -7.03 6.50
N PHE A 223 7.73 -7.97 7.44
CA PHE A 223 7.06 -7.71 8.72
C PHE A 223 7.95 -6.92 9.67
N GLU A 224 9.27 -7.16 9.65
CA GLU A 224 10.25 -6.35 10.40
C GLU A 224 10.20 -4.88 9.96
N VAL A 225 10.25 -4.62 8.65
CA VAL A 225 10.15 -3.24 8.11
C VAL A 225 8.80 -2.61 8.47
N ALA A 226 7.71 -3.35 8.31
CA ALA A 226 6.39 -2.87 8.65
C ALA A 226 6.28 -2.52 10.14
N GLN A 227 6.81 -3.36 11.03
CA GLN A 227 6.83 -3.05 12.47
C GLN A 227 7.67 -1.82 12.79
N GLU A 228 8.85 -1.68 12.16
CA GLU A 228 9.71 -0.50 12.31
C GLU A 228 8.97 0.79 11.92
N TRP A 229 8.20 0.76 10.83
CA TRP A 229 7.47 1.93 10.32
C TRP A 229 6.18 2.21 11.09
N ALA A 230 5.55 1.19 11.66
CA ALA A 230 4.40 1.34 12.54
C ALA A 230 4.76 1.95 13.91
N GLU A 231 6.04 1.86 14.32
CA GLU A 231 6.54 2.35 15.61
C GLU A 231 5.72 1.85 16.82
N CYS A 232 5.21 0.61 16.74
CA CYS A 232 4.37 -0.03 17.77
C CYS A 232 4.97 -1.37 18.23
N ASP A 233 4.57 -1.83 19.41
CA ASP A 233 4.90 -3.19 19.85
C ASP A 233 4.19 -4.22 18.96
N PRO A 234 4.80 -5.41 18.70
CA PRO A 234 4.19 -6.42 17.84
C PRO A 234 2.77 -6.79 18.24
N ALA A 235 2.49 -6.87 19.56
CA ALA A 235 1.18 -7.22 20.09
C ALA A 235 0.10 -6.14 19.86
N GLU A 236 0.48 -4.93 19.45
CA GLU A 236 -0.42 -3.81 19.16
C GLU A 236 -0.77 -3.69 17.66
N ILE A 237 -0.15 -4.53 16.82
CA ILE A 237 -0.34 -4.55 15.37
C ILE A 237 -1.36 -5.63 15.01
N LEU A 238 -2.36 -5.26 14.22
CA LEU A 238 -3.31 -6.16 13.58
C LEU A 238 -3.04 -6.22 12.07
N LEU A 239 -2.84 -7.42 11.52
CA LEU A 239 -2.83 -7.66 10.08
C LEU A 239 -4.15 -8.27 9.62
N ILE A 240 -4.72 -7.72 8.55
CA ILE A 240 -5.88 -8.26 7.83
C ILE A 240 -5.43 -8.68 6.43
N ASP A 241 -5.51 -9.98 6.15
CA ASP A 241 -4.97 -10.61 4.94
C ASP A 241 -5.83 -11.84 4.59
N ASP A 242 -5.96 -12.15 3.31
CA ASP A 242 -6.70 -13.33 2.82
C ASP A 242 -5.82 -14.59 2.79
N SER A 243 -4.49 -14.43 2.81
CA SER A 243 -3.54 -15.53 2.74
C SER A 243 -3.16 -16.05 4.13
N ARG A 244 -3.55 -17.30 4.41
CA ARG A 244 -3.17 -18.01 5.64
C ARG A 244 -1.66 -18.05 5.88
N ALA A 245 -0.84 -18.12 4.82
CA ALA A 245 0.61 -18.15 4.97
C ALA A 245 1.15 -16.81 5.52
N ASN A 246 0.58 -15.70 5.07
CA ASN A 246 0.93 -14.35 5.53
C ASN A 246 0.52 -14.16 6.99
N LEU A 247 -0.71 -14.54 7.33
CA LEU A 247 -1.22 -14.46 8.72
C LEU A 247 -0.36 -15.29 9.67
N MET A 248 -0.04 -16.55 9.31
CA MET A 248 0.83 -17.39 10.14
C MET A 248 2.23 -16.79 10.33
N ALA A 249 2.74 -16.03 9.36
CA ALA A 249 4.02 -15.34 9.50
C ALA A 249 3.93 -14.13 10.43
N ALA A 250 2.88 -13.33 10.30
CA ALA A 250 2.61 -12.22 11.23
C ALA A 250 2.40 -12.71 12.68
N GLU A 251 1.66 -13.81 12.89
CA GLU A 251 1.50 -14.41 14.22
C GLU A 251 2.85 -14.83 14.83
N ARG A 252 3.78 -15.36 14.03
CA ARG A 252 5.14 -15.69 14.50
C ARG A 252 5.95 -14.46 14.92
N MET A 253 5.62 -13.29 14.39
CA MET A 253 6.18 -12.01 14.82
C MET A 253 5.51 -11.45 16.09
N GLY A 254 4.45 -12.11 16.59
CA GLY A 254 3.68 -11.67 17.75
C GLY A 254 2.53 -10.72 17.41
N TRP A 255 2.21 -10.57 16.12
CA TRP A 255 1.11 -9.72 15.67
C TRP A 255 -0.24 -10.40 15.88
N LYS A 256 -1.28 -9.59 16.01
CA LYS A 256 -2.67 -10.05 15.88
C LYS A 256 -3.01 -10.18 14.40
N VAL A 257 -3.89 -11.13 14.09
CA VAL A 257 -4.27 -11.43 12.72
C VAL A 257 -5.76 -11.66 12.58
N ILE A 258 -6.32 -11.25 11.44
CA ILE A 258 -7.67 -11.61 11.01
C ILE A 258 -7.60 -12.09 9.57
N TRP A 259 -8.15 -13.28 9.33
CA TRP A 259 -8.38 -13.78 7.98
C TRP A 259 -9.58 -13.08 7.36
N PHE A 260 -9.40 -12.59 6.14
CA PHE A 260 -10.45 -11.95 5.36
C PHE A 260 -10.92 -12.87 4.23
N ASP A 261 -12.22 -13.10 4.14
CA ASP A 261 -12.88 -13.89 3.11
C ASP A 261 -13.60 -12.96 2.12
N ASP A 262 -13.02 -12.76 0.94
CA ASP A 262 -13.58 -11.86 -0.09
C ASP A 262 -14.86 -12.38 -0.75
N SER A 263 -15.21 -13.66 -0.51
CA SER A 263 -16.49 -14.25 -0.92
C SER A 263 -17.64 -13.83 0.00
N ARG A 264 -17.32 -13.36 1.22
CA ARG A 264 -18.25 -12.87 2.25
C ARG A 264 -17.71 -11.58 2.89
N PRO A 265 -17.61 -10.49 2.10
CA PRO A 265 -16.98 -9.25 2.55
C PRO A 265 -17.73 -8.62 3.72
N ASP A 266 -19.07 -8.71 3.77
CA ASP A 266 -19.88 -8.20 4.88
C ASP A 266 -19.49 -8.84 6.22
N GLU A 267 -19.49 -10.19 6.28
CA GLU A 267 -19.16 -10.95 7.49
C GLU A 267 -17.71 -10.70 7.93
N SER A 268 -16.77 -10.70 6.97
CA SER A 268 -15.35 -10.46 7.25
C SER A 268 -15.11 -9.04 7.77
N THR A 269 -15.77 -8.05 7.19
CA THR A 269 -15.66 -6.64 7.60
C THR A 269 -16.27 -6.42 8.99
N GLU A 270 -17.41 -7.05 9.29
CA GLU A 270 -18.00 -6.99 10.63
C GLU A 270 -17.07 -7.60 11.68
N HIS A 271 -16.42 -8.72 11.37
CA HIS A 271 -15.44 -9.34 12.27
C HIS A 271 -14.23 -8.42 12.53
N VAL A 272 -13.70 -7.76 11.50
CA VAL A 272 -12.64 -6.75 11.67
C VAL A 272 -13.11 -5.60 12.55
N ARG A 273 -14.31 -5.07 12.29
CA ARG A 273 -14.90 -3.96 13.07
C ARG A 273 -15.04 -4.33 14.54
N ALA A 274 -15.52 -5.53 14.84
CA ALA A 274 -15.68 -6.03 16.21
C ALA A 274 -14.33 -6.12 16.94
N ALA A 275 -13.26 -6.55 16.26
CA ALA A 275 -11.91 -6.60 16.83
C ALA A 275 -11.30 -5.21 17.10
N LEU A 276 -11.76 -4.20 16.35
CA LEU A 276 -11.39 -2.80 16.48
C LEU A 276 -12.39 -1.99 17.33
N GLU A 277 -13.26 -2.63 18.10
CA GLU A 277 -14.06 -1.90 19.09
C GLU A 277 -13.14 -1.20 20.10
N PRO A 278 -13.28 0.13 20.27
CA PRO A 278 -12.45 0.87 21.21
C PRO A 278 -12.76 0.46 22.64
N ASP A 279 -11.76 0.55 23.51
CA ASP A 279 -11.98 0.45 24.95
C ASP A 279 -12.87 1.63 25.42
N ALA A 280 -13.81 1.34 26.33
CA ALA A 280 -14.87 2.28 26.75
C ALA A 280 -14.33 3.45 27.57
#